data_AF-A0AAV3SR11-F1
#
_entry.id   AF-A0AAV3SR11-F1
#
_cell.length_a   1.000
_cell.length_b   1.000
_cell.length_c   1.000
_cell.angle_alpha   90.00
_cell.angle_beta   90.00
_cell.angle_gamma   90.00
#
_symmetry.space_group_name_H-M   'P 1'
#
loop_
_entity.id
_entity.type
_entity.pdbx_description
1 polymer ?
#
loop_
_entity_poly.entity_id
_entity_poly.type
_entity_poly.pdbx_seq_one_letter_code
_entity_poly.pdbx_strand_id
1 'polypeptide(L)'
;MAAFAAGFETNPNELRDIDGTADNAYVIRPAADTDELDDETVRRLVRTIDPVDPVEMDITRTDGVVLVDAVVEAPPEIDREASPDAQIRSKFDRYAGTVTFEHVEGEAVLLDELEVWHDGEEVTGTLFDGDEFAPGDEITVETGLIATVMVRWFDPDANVYDTYAREQVDREAFAVDYDMSAETLEISYEAERPADASNLRLVHRGEEGVQTVGEEFTDGTFDPGNAVTVTDVSIGDSVQLAFDGEEPMGGGSFIHYRARPPRVWIHSHAEDHDQVRRRGVSSS
;
A
#
# COMPACT_ATOMS: atom_id res chain seq x y z
N MET A 1 -9.11 29.14 -2.88
CA MET A 1 -8.17 28.64 -3.92
C MET A 1 -6.86 29.38 -3.71
N ALA A 2 -5.92 28.82 -2.96
CA ALA A 2 -4.57 29.37 -2.84
C ALA A 2 -3.81 29.11 -4.14
N ALA A 3 -2.96 30.04 -4.58
CA ALA A 3 -2.05 29.83 -5.70
C ALA A 3 -0.68 29.43 -5.13
N PHE A 4 -0.06 28.40 -5.68
CA PHE A 4 1.21 27.85 -5.17
C PHE A 4 2.27 27.92 -6.28
N ALA A 5 3.51 28.25 -5.91
CA ALA A 5 4.68 28.14 -6.77
C ALA A 5 5.82 27.45 -5.99
N ALA A 6 6.47 26.47 -6.60
CA ALA A 6 7.59 25.74 -6.00
C ALA A 6 8.90 26.08 -6.72
N GLY A 7 9.97 26.28 -5.96
CA GLY A 7 11.33 26.41 -6.43
C GLY A 7 12.17 25.30 -5.80
N PHE A 8 12.45 24.27 -6.58
CA PHE A 8 13.24 23.12 -6.12
C PHE A 8 14.71 23.34 -6.47
N GLU A 9 15.61 23.12 -5.52
CA GLU A 9 17.03 22.91 -5.86
C GLU A 9 17.18 21.54 -6.53
N THR A 10 16.53 20.52 -5.97
CA THR A 10 16.45 19.15 -6.49
C THR A 10 14.99 18.75 -6.69
N ASN A 11 14.64 18.23 -7.87
CA ASN A 11 13.29 17.76 -8.12
C ASN A 11 12.92 16.67 -7.10
N PRO A 12 11.73 16.69 -6.48
CA PRO A 12 11.32 15.66 -5.53
C PRO A 12 11.43 14.22 -6.08
N ASN A 13 11.25 14.05 -7.39
CA ASN A 13 11.40 12.74 -8.04
C ASN A 13 12.87 12.31 -8.24
N GLU A 14 13.82 13.24 -8.12
CA GLU A 14 15.28 13.02 -8.23
C GLU A 14 15.95 12.96 -6.85
N LEU A 15 15.19 13.06 -5.74
CA LEU A 15 15.72 12.90 -4.38
C LEU A 15 16.31 11.49 -4.14
N ARG A 16 15.96 10.51 -4.97
CA ARG A 16 16.55 9.16 -4.93
C ARG A 16 17.99 9.10 -5.45
N ASP A 17 18.42 10.12 -6.20
CA ASP A 17 19.73 10.14 -6.84
C ASP A 17 20.73 11.07 -6.10
N ILE A 18 20.36 11.58 -4.92
CA ILE A 18 21.22 12.45 -4.11
C ILE A 18 21.70 11.72 -2.84
N ASP A 19 22.96 11.94 -2.48
CA ASP A 19 23.49 11.53 -1.19
C ASP A 19 23.15 12.61 -0.14
N GLY A 20 22.26 12.31 0.81
CA GLY A 20 21.99 13.17 1.97
C GLY A 20 20.71 14.00 1.89
N THR A 21 20.82 15.32 2.08
CA THR A 21 19.68 16.26 2.15
C THR A 21 19.60 17.18 0.94
N ALA A 22 18.40 17.65 0.63
CA ALA A 22 18.14 18.74 -0.30
C ALA A 22 17.36 19.87 0.36
N ASP A 23 17.77 21.10 0.07
CA ASP A 23 17.05 22.31 0.43
C ASP A 23 16.01 22.65 -0.66
N ASN A 24 14.73 22.64 -0.29
CA ASN A 24 13.63 23.00 -1.18
C ASN A 24 12.89 24.23 -0.66
N ALA A 25 12.54 25.15 -1.56
CA ALA A 25 11.84 26.38 -1.23
C ALA A 25 10.45 26.43 -1.88
N TYR A 26 9.43 26.67 -1.07
CA TYR A 26 8.04 26.75 -1.49
C TYR A 26 7.45 28.14 -1.25
N VAL A 27 6.64 28.60 -2.18
CA VAL A 27 5.94 29.88 -2.10
C VAL A 27 4.44 29.65 -2.17
N ILE A 28 3.75 29.89 -1.06
CA ILE A 28 2.30 29.80 -0.96
C ILE A 28 1.71 31.20 -1.03
N ARG A 29 0.82 31.42 -1.99
CA ARG A 29 0.02 32.65 -2.08
C ARG A 29 -1.43 32.37 -1.69
N PRO A 30 -1.81 32.57 -0.42
CA PRO A 30 -3.20 32.40 0.00
C PRO A 30 -4.12 33.38 -0.72
N ALA A 31 -5.38 32.97 -0.90
CA ALA A 31 -6.45 33.89 -1.34
C ALA A 31 -6.98 34.78 -0.21
N ALA A 32 -6.61 34.46 1.03
CA ALA A 32 -6.94 35.19 2.25
C ALA A 32 -5.66 35.76 2.89
N ASP A 33 -5.77 36.46 4.02
CA ASP A 33 -4.60 36.98 4.73
C ASP A 33 -3.68 35.84 5.20
N THR A 34 -2.36 36.05 5.15
CA THR A 34 -1.35 35.04 5.48
C THR A 34 -1.41 34.57 6.94
N ASP A 35 -1.98 35.39 7.82
CA ASP A 35 -2.13 35.09 9.24
C ASP A 35 -3.28 34.11 9.53
N GLU A 36 -4.13 33.80 8.54
CA GLU A 36 -5.18 32.79 8.65
C GLU A 36 -4.70 31.38 8.26
N LEU A 37 -3.48 31.24 7.72
CA LEU A 37 -2.86 29.95 7.48
C LEU A 37 -1.99 29.57 8.68
N ASP A 38 -2.45 28.60 9.46
CA ASP A 38 -1.64 27.97 10.50
C ASP A 38 -0.52 27.09 9.89
N ASP A 39 0.50 26.80 10.69
CA ASP A 39 1.69 26.04 10.26
C ASP A 39 1.35 24.61 9.80
N GLU A 40 0.31 24.00 10.36
CA GLU A 40 -0.13 22.64 10.00
C GLU A 40 -0.82 22.63 8.64
N THR A 41 -1.64 23.65 8.34
CA THR A 41 -2.19 23.87 7.01
C THR A 41 -1.07 24.12 5.99
N VAL A 42 -0.04 24.89 6.34
CA VAL A 42 1.14 25.14 5.48
C VAL A 42 1.89 23.84 5.20
N ARG A 43 2.15 23.01 6.23
CA ARG A 43 2.75 21.67 6.08
C ARG A 43 1.96 20.78 5.14
N ARG A 44 0.65 20.67 5.35
CA ARG A 44 -0.22 19.84 4.50
C ARG A 44 -0.20 20.29 3.04
N LEU A 45 -0.13 21.59 2.79
CA LEU A 45 -0.01 22.13 1.43
C LEU A 45 1.33 21.79 0.78
N VAL A 46 2.44 21.82 1.54
CA VAL A 46 3.76 21.40 1.05
C VAL A 46 3.79 19.90 0.77
N ARG A 47 3.28 19.07 1.68
CA ARG A 47 3.16 17.60 1.51
C ARG A 47 2.32 17.18 0.29
N THR A 48 1.43 18.05 -0.18
CA THR A 48 0.66 17.79 -1.42
C THR A 48 1.55 17.81 -2.67
N ILE A 49 2.70 18.48 -2.61
CA ILE A 49 3.59 18.72 -3.75
C ILE A 49 4.87 17.91 -3.64
N ASP A 50 5.46 17.90 -2.46
CA ASP A 50 6.59 17.04 -2.10
C ASP A 50 6.12 16.11 -0.98
N PRO A 51 5.79 14.84 -1.27
CA PRO A 51 5.25 13.92 -0.27
C PRO A 51 6.30 13.49 0.76
N VAL A 52 7.58 13.83 0.57
CA VAL A 52 8.65 13.54 1.53
C VAL A 52 8.48 14.41 2.77
N ASP A 53 8.58 13.80 3.95
CA ASP A 53 8.51 14.55 5.19
C ASP A 53 9.81 15.34 5.42
N PRO A 54 9.74 16.67 5.62
CA PRO A 54 10.94 17.47 5.81
C PRO A 54 11.51 17.30 7.21
N VAL A 55 12.83 17.09 7.28
CA VAL A 55 13.60 17.01 8.53
C VAL A 55 13.62 18.35 9.25
N GLU A 56 13.72 19.43 8.48
CA GLU A 56 13.64 20.81 8.98
C GLU A 56 12.71 21.61 8.08
N MET A 57 11.89 22.46 8.68
CA MET A 57 10.96 23.32 7.94
C MET A 57 10.86 24.68 8.62
N ASP A 58 11.28 25.72 7.91
CA ASP A 58 11.19 27.10 8.32
C ASP A 58 10.08 27.82 7.55
N ILE A 59 9.11 28.37 8.29
CA ILE A 59 7.95 29.06 7.72
C ILE A 59 8.09 30.56 7.96
N THR A 60 8.30 31.32 6.88
CA THR A 60 8.38 32.79 6.92
C THR A 60 7.17 33.42 6.24
N ARG A 61 6.47 34.32 6.95
CA ARG A 61 5.30 35.04 6.41
C ARG A 61 5.69 36.47 6.06
N THR A 62 5.50 36.88 4.80
CA THR A 62 5.78 38.25 4.36
C THR A 62 4.86 38.67 3.21
N ASP A 63 4.43 39.94 3.18
CA ASP A 63 3.78 40.59 2.03
C ASP A 63 2.70 39.75 1.29
N GLY A 64 1.82 39.07 2.03
CA GLY A 64 0.73 38.28 1.44
C GLY A 64 1.18 36.94 0.81
N VAL A 65 2.40 36.47 1.12
CA VAL A 65 2.91 35.14 0.80
C VAL A 65 3.48 34.44 2.04
N VAL A 66 3.46 33.11 2.01
CA VAL A 66 4.17 32.25 2.95
C VAL A 66 5.32 31.59 2.19
N LEU A 67 6.54 31.84 2.65
CA LEU A 67 7.75 31.18 2.20
C LEU A 67 8.00 30.01 3.14
N VAL A 68 8.29 28.85 2.56
CA VAL A 68 8.70 27.67 3.31
C VAL A 68 10.05 27.24 2.77
N ASP A 69 11.06 27.23 3.63
CA ASP A 69 12.31 26.54 3.36
C ASP A 69 12.22 25.19 4.06
N ALA A 70 12.47 24.11 3.33
CA ALA A 70 12.37 22.75 3.84
C ALA A 70 13.62 21.95 3.48
N VAL A 71 14.22 21.31 4.47
CA VAL A 71 15.30 20.36 4.29
C VAL A 71 14.67 18.98 4.24
N VAL A 72 14.79 18.29 3.11
CA VAL A 72 14.30 16.92 2.93
C VAL A 72 15.47 15.96 2.83
N GLU A 73 15.38 14.81 3.49
CA GLU A 73 16.33 13.71 3.30
C GLU A 73 15.94 12.89 2.08
N ALA A 74 16.95 12.34 1.40
CA ALA A 74 16.72 11.33 0.38
C ALA A 74 15.91 10.17 0.99
N PRO A 75 14.88 9.65 0.31
CA PRO A 75 14.18 8.47 0.80
C PRO A 75 15.15 7.30 0.87
N PRO A 76 15.01 6.41 1.87
CA PRO A 76 15.98 5.33 2.06
C PRO A 76 15.95 4.34 0.89
N GLU A 77 17.11 3.80 0.54
CA GLU A 77 17.25 2.82 -0.53
C GLU A 77 17.12 1.38 -0.01
N ILE A 78 16.59 0.48 -0.83
CA ILE A 78 16.53 -0.94 -0.45
C ILE A 78 17.89 -1.60 -0.64
N ASP A 79 18.46 -2.16 0.42
CA ASP A 79 19.70 -2.95 0.37
C ASP A 79 19.62 -4.18 1.29
N ARG A 80 19.43 -5.35 0.68
CA ARG A 80 19.35 -6.63 1.39
C ARG A 80 20.69 -7.27 1.69
N GLU A 81 21.76 -6.77 1.07
CA GLU A 81 23.11 -7.29 1.34
C GLU A 81 23.73 -6.60 2.55
N ALA A 82 23.25 -5.40 2.88
CA ALA A 82 23.62 -4.66 4.08
C ALA A 82 22.91 -5.17 5.35
N SER A 83 21.68 -5.68 5.23
CA SER A 83 20.89 -6.15 6.38
C SER A 83 21.44 -7.46 6.98
N PRO A 84 21.26 -7.69 8.30
CA PRO A 84 21.51 -9.00 8.89
C PRO A 84 20.65 -10.09 8.23
N ASP A 85 21.21 -11.29 8.01
CA ASP A 85 20.48 -12.42 7.41
C ASP A 85 19.52 -13.06 8.43
N ALA A 86 18.42 -12.37 8.72
CA ALA A 86 17.37 -12.78 9.65
C ALA A 86 16.13 -13.29 8.90
N GLN A 87 15.61 -14.44 9.33
CA GLN A 87 14.36 -14.99 8.81
C GLN A 87 13.23 -14.78 9.82
N ILE A 88 12.32 -13.87 9.49
CA ILE A 88 11.17 -13.53 10.33
C ILE A 88 9.89 -14.03 9.68
N ARG A 89 9.05 -14.67 10.48
CA ARG A 89 7.77 -15.21 10.04
C ARG A 89 6.63 -14.48 10.73
N SER A 90 5.63 -14.06 9.96
CA SER A 90 4.37 -13.54 10.48
C SER A 90 3.33 -14.64 10.70
N LYS A 91 2.46 -14.43 11.69
CA LYS A 91 1.26 -15.22 11.92
C LYS A 91 0.14 -14.34 12.48
N PHE A 92 -1.00 -14.35 11.82
CA PHE A 92 -2.21 -13.68 12.29
C PHE A 92 -3.06 -14.60 13.17
N ASP A 93 -3.48 -14.12 14.34
CA ASP A 93 -4.51 -14.72 15.19
C ASP A 93 -5.82 -13.96 15.04
N ARG A 94 -6.76 -14.51 14.27
CA ARG A 94 -8.08 -13.91 14.03
C ARG A 94 -8.89 -13.74 15.30
N TYR A 95 -8.75 -14.59 16.32
CA TYR A 95 -9.54 -14.47 17.54
C TYR A 95 -9.01 -13.36 18.44
N ALA A 96 -7.69 -13.28 18.59
CA ALA A 96 -7.04 -12.21 19.35
C ALA A 96 -7.05 -10.86 18.60
N GLY A 97 -7.07 -10.87 17.26
CA GLY A 97 -6.90 -9.65 16.46
C GLY A 97 -5.46 -9.14 16.51
N THR A 98 -4.49 -10.06 16.50
CA THR A 98 -3.07 -9.75 16.67
C THR A 98 -2.23 -10.44 15.61
N VAL A 99 -1.13 -9.81 15.21
CA VAL A 99 -0.08 -10.42 14.38
C VAL A 99 1.14 -10.66 15.25
N THR A 100 1.67 -11.88 15.21
CA THR A 100 2.94 -12.24 15.84
C THR A 100 4.01 -12.41 14.78
N PHE A 101 5.15 -11.76 14.98
CA PHE A 101 6.38 -11.95 14.22
C PHE A 101 7.36 -12.76 15.05
N GLU A 102 7.78 -13.91 14.54
CA GLU A 102 8.74 -14.81 15.18
C GLU A 102 10.05 -14.75 14.39
N HIS A 103 11.17 -14.55 15.09
CA HIS A 103 12.49 -14.76 14.51
C HIS A 103 12.78 -16.26 14.46
N VAL A 104 12.71 -16.86 13.29
CA VAL A 104 12.78 -18.33 13.16
C VAL A 104 14.24 -18.82 13.16
N GLU A 105 15.10 -18.12 12.42
CA GLU A 105 16.50 -18.48 12.22
C GLU A 105 17.28 -17.27 11.66
N GLY A 106 18.61 -17.31 11.70
CA GLY A 106 19.46 -16.26 11.13
C GLY A 106 20.29 -15.48 12.16
N GLU A 107 20.86 -14.38 11.70
CA GLU A 107 21.61 -13.42 12.52
C GLU A 107 20.66 -12.58 13.38
N ALA A 108 21.10 -12.23 14.59
CA ALA A 108 20.33 -11.32 15.44
C ALA A 108 20.35 -9.90 14.86
N VAL A 109 19.26 -9.16 15.05
CA VAL A 109 19.10 -7.78 14.57
C VAL A 109 19.14 -6.84 15.77
N LEU A 110 19.91 -5.76 15.69
CA LEU A 110 19.91 -4.73 16.73
C LEU A 110 18.55 -4.04 16.78
N LEU A 111 18.03 -3.80 17.98
CA LEU A 111 16.68 -3.24 18.14
C LEU A 111 16.58 -1.76 17.75
N ASP A 112 17.68 -1.02 17.83
CA ASP A 112 17.74 0.37 17.36
C ASP A 112 17.72 0.50 15.83
N GLU A 113 17.93 -0.61 15.11
CA GLU A 113 17.83 -0.68 13.64
C GLU A 113 16.56 -1.43 13.19
N LEU A 114 15.75 -1.94 14.14
CA LEU A 114 14.57 -2.75 13.84
C LEU A 114 13.29 -1.95 14.09
N GLU A 115 12.55 -1.70 13.01
CA GLU A 115 11.30 -0.94 13.05
C GLU A 115 10.09 -1.84 12.82
N VAL A 116 9.03 -1.58 13.58
CA VAL A 116 7.72 -2.23 13.42
C VAL A 116 6.69 -1.18 13.02
N TRP A 117 6.00 -1.42 11.92
CA TRP A 117 5.03 -0.47 11.35
C TRP A 117 3.63 -1.08 11.35
N HIS A 118 2.64 -0.34 11.83
CA HIS A 118 1.22 -0.68 11.83
C HIS A 118 0.44 0.42 11.10
N ASP A 119 -0.22 0.07 10.00
CA ASP A 119 -1.04 0.99 9.19
C ASP A 119 -0.32 2.28 8.73
N GLY A 120 1.00 2.20 8.56
CA GLY A 120 1.83 3.34 8.13
C GLY A 120 2.37 4.17 9.29
N GLU A 121 2.06 3.81 10.53
CA GLU A 121 2.62 4.43 11.72
C GLU A 121 3.65 3.49 12.38
N GLU A 122 4.80 4.02 12.77
CA GLU A 122 5.80 3.26 13.52
C GLU A 122 5.27 2.97 14.94
N VAL A 123 5.29 1.71 15.32
CA VAL A 123 4.89 1.25 16.64
C VAL A 123 6.03 1.54 17.62
N THR A 124 5.96 2.70 18.26
CA THR A 124 6.95 3.11 19.26
C THR A 124 6.60 2.57 20.66
N GLY A 125 7.58 1.99 21.35
CA GLY A 125 7.42 1.46 22.71
C GLY A 125 8.31 0.26 23.01
N THR A 126 8.24 -0.27 24.24
CA THR A 126 8.92 -1.53 24.60
C THR A 126 8.15 -2.71 24.01
N LEU A 127 8.35 -2.96 22.72
CA LEU A 127 7.93 -4.19 22.04
C LEU A 127 8.89 -5.36 22.34
N PHE A 128 10.10 -5.02 22.78
CA PHE A 128 11.21 -5.94 22.93
C PHE A 128 11.78 -5.89 24.34
N ASP A 129 12.31 -7.02 24.78
CA ASP A 129 13.13 -7.14 25.99
C ASP A 129 14.59 -7.40 25.58
N GLY A 130 15.49 -6.47 25.88
CA GLY A 130 16.92 -6.60 25.56
C GLY A 130 17.41 -5.55 24.56
N ASP A 131 18.52 -5.86 23.89
CA ASP A 131 19.18 -4.98 22.92
C ASP A 131 19.13 -5.55 21.47
N GLU A 132 18.74 -6.82 21.30
CA GLU A 132 18.72 -7.53 20.02
C GLU A 132 17.43 -8.36 19.86
N PHE A 133 16.98 -8.55 18.62
CA PHE A 133 15.94 -9.53 18.25
C PHE A 133 16.62 -10.75 17.63
N ALA A 134 16.51 -11.91 18.28
CA ALA A 134 17.29 -13.10 17.95
C ALA A 134 16.39 -14.34 17.74
N PRO A 135 16.92 -15.44 17.16
CA PRO A 135 16.14 -16.65 16.93
C PRO A 135 15.41 -17.18 18.18
N GLY A 136 14.09 -17.32 18.08
CA GLY A 136 13.20 -17.73 19.16
C GLY A 136 12.47 -16.57 19.85
N ASP A 137 12.83 -15.32 19.55
CA ASP A 137 12.10 -14.15 20.04
C ASP A 137 10.84 -13.90 19.21
N GLU A 138 9.82 -13.35 19.88
CA GLU A 138 8.52 -13.06 19.30
C GLU A 138 8.08 -11.63 19.63
N ILE A 139 7.50 -10.94 18.66
CA ILE A 139 6.84 -9.64 18.84
C ILE A 139 5.38 -9.82 18.48
N THR A 140 4.47 -9.30 19.30
CA THR A 140 3.04 -9.33 19.00
C THR A 140 2.50 -7.91 18.92
N VAL A 141 1.81 -7.62 17.82
CA VAL A 141 1.17 -6.33 17.53
C VAL A 141 -0.34 -6.52 17.56
N GLU A 142 -1.06 -5.63 18.24
CA GLU A 142 -2.52 -5.57 18.18
C GLU A 142 -2.95 -4.83 16.92
N THR A 143 -3.72 -5.50 16.05
CA THR A 143 -4.01 -5.02 14.69
C THR A 143 -5.49 -4.97 14.37
N GLY A 144 -6.33 -5.63 15.18
CA GLY A 144 -7.71 -5.89 14.81
C GLY A 144 -7.82 -6.89 13.64
N LEU A 145 -8.83 -6.73 12.79
CA LEU A 145 -9.14 -7.64 11.69
C LEU A 145 -8.74 -7.12 10.31
N ILE A 146 -8.44 -5.84 10.17
CA ILE A 146 -8.00 -5.25 8.90
C ILE A 146 -6.90 -4.26 9.26
N ALA A 147 -5.70 -4.56 8.80
CA ALA A 147 -4.51 -3.76 9.00
C ALA A 147 -3.41 -4.22 8.05
N THR A 148 -2.39 -3.41 7.89
CA THR A 148 -1.09 -3.85 7.37
C THR A 148 -0.05 -3.72 8.46
N VAL A 149 0.75 -4.76 8.66
CA VAL A 149 1.89 -4.72 9.60
C VAL A 149 3.17 -5.13 8.90
N MET A 150 4.27 -4.48 9.23
CA MET A 150 5.59 -4.75 8.65
C MET A 150 6.66 -4.72 9.72
N VAL A 151 7.66 -5.58 9.53
CA VAL A 151 8.94 -5.51 10.24
C VAL A 151 10.02 -5.19 9.22
N ARG A 152 10.77 -4.13 9.48
CA ARG A 152 11.80 -3.56 8.61
C ARG A 152 13.09 -3.40 9.40
N TRP A 153 14.23 -3.66 8.76
CA TRP A 153 15.53 -3.19 9.22
C TRP A 153 15.87 -1.88 8.53
N PHE A 154 16.43 -0.93 9.25
CA PHE A 154 16.82 0.39 8.76
C PHE A 154 18.18 0.79 9.34
N ASP A 155 19.13 1.10 8.46
CA ASP A 155 20.41 1.70 8.83
C ASP A 155 20.34 3.22 8.58
N PRO A 156 20.31 4.04 9.65
CA PRO A 156 20.23 5.49 9.52
C PRO A 156 21.53 6.12 9.01
N ASP A 157 22.69 5.49 9.22
CA ASP A 157 23.99 6.03 8.78
C ASP A 157 24.18 5.85 7.27
N ALA A 158 23.73 4.72 6.72
CA ALA A 158 23.77 4.43 5.29
C ALA A 158 22.48 4.84 4.55
N ASN A 159 21.41 5.20 5.27
CA ASN A 159 20.09 5.49 4.74
C ASN A 159 19.55 4.36 3.84
N VAL A 160 19.71 3.12 4.29
CA VAL A 160 19.24 1.92 3.58
C VAL A 160 18.30 1.09 4.46
N TYR A 161 17.44 0.30 3.83
CA TYR A 161 16.50 -0.55 4.53
C TYR A 161 16.32 -1.92 3.87
N ASP A 162 15.81 -2.87 4.65
CA ASP A 162 15.28 -4.15 4.16
C ASP A 162 13.95 -4.47 4.84
N THR A 163 13.09 -5.20 4.15
CA THR A 163 11.79 -5.65 4.67
C THR A 163 11.86 -7.14 4.97
N TYR A 164 11.93 -7.48 6.26
CA TYR A 164 11.95 -8.88 6.68
C TYR A 164 10.59 -9.55 6.54
N ALA A 165 9.52 -8.87 6.96
CA ALA A 165 8.18 -9.43 6.92
C ALA A 165 7.13 -8.35 6.70
N ARG A 166 6.07 -8.71 5.96
CA ARG A 166 4.88 -7.89 5.77
C ARG A 166 3.65 -8.77 5.80
N GLU A 167 2.67 -8.39 6.63
CA GLU A 167 1.40 -9.07 6.78
C GLU A 167 0.25 -8.13 6.40
N GLN A 168 -0.73 -8.66 5.65
CA GLN A 168 -2.00 -7.98 5.37
C GLN A 168 -3.10 -8.76 6.09
N VAL A 169 -3.65 -8.17 7.15
CA VAL A 169 -4.49 -8.86 8.11
C VAL A 169 -5.85 -9.21 7.53
N ASP A 170 -6.23 -10.48 7.70
CA ASP A 170 -7.55 -11.04 7.39
C ASP A 170 -8.14 -10.74 6.00
N ARG A 171 -7.30 -10.73 4.96
CA ARG A 171 -7.77 -10.58 3.57
C ARG A 171 -8.89 -11.57 3.19
N GLU A 172 -8.88 -12.75 3.78
CA GLU A 172 -9.89 -13.80 3.55
C GLU A 172 -11.26 -13.48 4.17
N ALA A 173 -11.38 -12.39 4.93
CA ALA A 173 -12.66 -11.87 5.41
C ALA A 173 -13.54 -11.28 4.31
N PHE A 174 -13.02 -11.13 3.08
CA PHE A 174 -13.75 -10.52 1.97
C PHE A 174 -14.10 -11.55 0.90
N ALA A 175 -15.37 -11.54 0.51
CA ALA A 175 -15.86 -12.21 -0.70
C ALA A 175 -15.96 -11.22 -1.85
N VAL A 176 -15.74 -11.73 -3.07
CA VAL A 176 -15.84 -10.96 -4.30
C VAL A 176 -16.68 -11.74 -5.31
N ASP A 177 -17.76 -11.13 -5.78
CA ASP A 177 -18.65 -11.70 -6.80
C ASP A 177 -18.79 -10.74 -7.98
N TYR A 178 -18.62 -11.25 -9.21
CA TYR A 178 -18.69 -10.43 -10.42
C TYR A 178 -19.79 -10.95 -11.35
N ASP A 179 -20.78 -10.10 -11.61
CA ASP A 179 -21.81 -10.34 -12.62
C ASP A 179 -21.40 -9.67 -13.93
N MET A 180 -20.93 -10.49 -14.87
CA MET A 180 -20.55 -10.05 -16.22
C MET A 180 -21.72 -9.50 -17.04
N SER A 181 -22.95 -9.95 -16.78
CA SER A 181 -24.13 -9.51 -17.55
C SER A 181 -24.63 -8.14 -17.09
N ALA A 182 -24.47 -7.86 -15.80
CA ALA A 182 -24.78 -6.56 -15.20
C ALA A 182 -23.58 -5.59 -15.22
N GLU A 183 -22.37 -6.09 -15.50
CA GLU A 183 -21.11 -5.34 -15.38
C GLU A 183 -20.92 -4.77 -13.97
N THR A 184 -21.26 -5.59 -12.96
CA THR A 184 -21.18 -5.20 -11.55
C THR A 184 -20.27 -6.12 -10.76
N LEU A 185 -19.46 -5.54 -9.88
CA LEU A 185 -18.65 -6.25 -8.90
C LEU A 185 -19.19 -5.99 -7.50
N GLU A 186 -19.57 -7.03 -6.79
CA GLU A 186 -19.88 -6.97 -5.36
C GLU A 186 -18.65 -7.37 -4.54
N ILE A 187 -18.34 -6.58 -3.52
CA ILE A 187 -17.35 -6.91 -2.49
C ILE A 187 -18.08 -6.93 -1.14
N SER A 188 -17.98 -8.05 -0.43
CA SER A 188 -18.73 -8.30 0.80
C SER A 188 -17.79 -8.66 1.94
N TYR A 189 -17.99 -8.06 3.11
CA TYR A 189 -17.28 -8.34 4.35
C TYR A 189 -18.00 -9.46 5.11
N GLU A 190 -17.35 -10.61 5.21
CA GLU A 190 -17.92 -11.87 5.75
C GLU A 190 -17.38 -12.24 7.13
N ALA A 191 -16.55 -11.40 7.77
CA ALA A 191 -16.09 -11.69 9.12
C ALA A 191 -17.21 -11.59 10.16
N GLU A 192 -17.02 -12.26 11.30
CA GLU A 192 -18.00 -12.31 12.39
C GLU A 192 -17.95 -11.09 13.31
N ARG A 193 -16.90 -10.27 13.24
CA ARG A 193 -16.69 -9.09 14.09
C ARG A 193 -16.49 -7.85 13.23
N PRO A 194 -16.80 -6.65 13.75
CA PRO A 194 -16.53 -5.42 13.02
C PRO A 194 -15.03 -5.16 12.85
N ALA A 195 -14.67 -4.43 11.80
CA ALA A 195 -13.29 -4.00 11.53
C ALA A 195 -13.23 -2.54 11.10
N ASP A 196 -12.13 -1.86 11.42
CA ASP A 196 -11.87 -0.51 10.97
C ASP A 196 -11.59 -0.52 9.45
N ALA A 197 -12.29 0.35 8.72
CA ALA A 197 -12.18 0.54 7.29
C ALA A 197 -11.56 1.91 6.93
N SER A 198 -11.31 2.76 7.92
CA SER A 198 -10.92 4.16 7.73
C SER A 198 -9.63 4.32 6.91
N ASN A 199 -8.74 3.32 6.98
CA ASN A 199 -7.47 3.29 6.26
C ASN A 199 -7.58 2.62 4.88
N LEU A 200 -8.78 2.33 4.39
CA LEU A 200 -9.02 1.71 3.10
C LEU A 200 -9.69 2.65 2.12
N ARG A 201 -9.38 2.43 0.85
CA ARG A 201 -10.04 3.08 -0.28
C ARG A 201 -10.35 2.06 -1.37
N LEU A 202 -11.50 2.21 -1.99
CA LEU A 202 -11.92 1.38 -3.11
C LEU A 202 -11.68 2.12 -4.43
N VAL A 203 -10.86 1.52 -5.29
CA VAL A 203 -10.37 2.13 -6.53
C VAL A 203 -10.80 1.29 -7.73
N HIS A 204 -11.54 1.90 -8.65
CA HIS A 204 -11.86 1.34 -9.96
C HIS A 204 -10.92 1.95 -11.01
N ARG A 205 -10.33 1.08 -11.83
CA ARG A 205 -9.49 1.45 -12.96
C ARG A 205 -10.08 0.81 -14.22
N GLY A 206 -10.58 1.67 -15.11
CA GLY A 206 -11.13 1.30 -16.41
C GLY A 206 -10.59 2.18 -17.53
N GLU A 207 -11.27 2.16 -18.67
CA GLU A 207 -10.89 2.97 -19.84
C GLU A 207 -10.96 4.48 -19.57
N GLU A 208 -11.87 4.91 -18.69
CA GLU A 208 -12.05 6.32 -18.30
C GLU A 208 -10.98 6.82 -17.32
N GLY A 209 -10.09 5.95 -16.85
CA GLY A 209 -9.00 6.27 -15.94
C GLY A 209 -9.14 5.59 -14.58
N VAL A 210 -8.58 6.22 -13.55
CA VAL A 210 -8.62 5.75 -12.16
C VAL A 210 -9.60 6.60 -11.38
N GLN A 211 -10.55 5.96 -10.69
CA GLN A 211 -11.58 6.60 -9.91
C GLN A 211 -11.68 5.94 -8.53
N THR A 212 -11.80 6.75 -7.48
CA THR A 212 -12.23 6.27 -6.17
C THR A 212 -13.76 6.11 -6.21
N VAL A 213 -14.25 4.96 -5.76
CA VAL A 213 -15.67 4.60 -5.80
C VAL A 213 -16.10 4.06 -4.44
N GLY A 214 -17.40 4.10 -4.14
CA GLY A 214 -17.91 3.51 -2.90
C GLY A 214 -17.31 4.11 -1.64
N GLU A 215 -17.09 5.43 -1.61
CA GLU A 215 -16.53 6.12 -0.43
C GLU A 215 -17.36 5.84 0.83
N GLU A 216 -18.68 5.70 0.69
CA GLU A 216 -19.59 5.32 1.79
C GLU A 216 -19.32 3.93 2.37
N PHE A 217 -18.69 3.04 1.61
CA PHE A 217 -18.34 1.70 2.08
C PHE A 217 -17.10 1.72 2.96
N THR A 218 -16.12 2.55 2.63
CA THR A 218 -14.86 2.66 3.39
C THR A 218 -14.87 3.78 4.44
N ASP A 219 -16.01 4.47 4.61
CA ASP A 219 -16.18 5.52 5.63
C ASP A 219 -16.55 4.90 6.99
N GLY A 220 -15.54 4.55 7.78
CA GLY A 220 -15.69 4.13 9.17
C GLY A 220 -15.41 2.65 9.43
N THR A 221 -16.45 1.85 9.70
CA THR A 221 -16.31 0.47 10.20
C THR A 221 -17.08 -0.49 9.29
N PHE A 222 -16.45 -1.62 8.93
CA PHE A 222 -17.16 -2.73 8.32
C PHE A 222 -17.86 -3.56 9.40
N ASP A 223 -19.19 -3.55 9.39
CA ASP A 223 -20.00 -4.49 10.16
C ASP A 223 -20.14 -5.82 9.40
N PRO A 224 -20.29 -6.96 10.11
CA PRO A 224 -20.56 -8.26 9.49
C PRO A 224 -21.70 -8.21 8.46
N GLY A 225 -21.42 -8.61 7.23
CA GLY A 225 -22.37 -8.59 6.11
C GLY A 225 -22.46 -7.25 5.37
N ASN A 226 -21.62 -6.27 5.66
CA ASN A 226 -21.47 -5.09 4.81
C ASN A 226 -21.02 -5.48 3.41
N ALA A 227 -21.58 -4.81 2.41
CA ALA A 227 -21.25 -5.05 1.02
C ALA A 227 -21.31 -3.76 0.22
N VAL A 228 -20.53 -3.69 -0.85
CA VAL A 228 -20.56 -2.61 -1.84
C VAL A 228 -20.65 -3.20 -3.23
N THR A 229 -21.45 -2.56 -4.07
CA THR A 229 -21.55 -2.88 -5.50
C THR A 229 -20.90 -1.77 -6.30
N VAL A 230 -19.86 -2.11 -7.06
CA VAL A 230 -19.25 -1.24 -8.07
C VAL A 230 -19.91 -1.55 -9.42
N THR A 231 -20.50 -0.53 -10.04
CA THR A 231 -21.11 -0.65 -11.37
C THR A 231 -20.11 -0.31 -12.47
N ASP A 232 -20.49 -0.57 -13.72
CA ASP A 232 -19.71 -0.20 -14.91
C ASP A 232 -18.31 -0.83 -14.93
N VAL A 233 -18.18 -2.05 -14.38
CA VAL A 233 -16.93 -2.81 -14.36
C VAL A 233 -16.86 -3.67 -15.61
N SER A 234 -16.33 -3.12 -16.70
CA SER A 234 -16.23 -3.83 -17.98
C SER A 234 -15.03 -4.78 -18.04
N ILE A 235 -15.04 -5.69 -19.00
CA ILE A 235 -13.92 -6.62 -19.22
C ILE A 235 -12.63 -5.85 -19.55
N GLY A 236 -11.59 -6.09 -18.75
CA GLY A 236 -10.32 -5.37 -18.86
C GLY A 236 -10.05 -4.51 -17.62
N ASP A 237 -11.12 -4.04 -16.97
CA ASP A 237 -11.07 -3.20 -15.78
C ASP A 237 -10.55 -3.96 -14.56
N SER A 238 -10.11 -3.19 -13.57
CA SER A 238 -9.74 -3.69 -12.25
C SER A 238 -10.37 -2.87 -11.15
N VAL A 239 -10.82 -3.54 -10.11
CA VAL A 239 -11.28 -2.93 -8.86
C VAL A 239 -10.35 -3.40 -7.75
N GLN A 240 -9.90 -2.45 -6.93
CA GLN A 240 -8.95 -2.69 -5.86
C GLN A 240 -9.44 -2.06 -4.57
N LEU A 241 -9.58 -2.86 -3.52
CA LEU A 241 -9.60 -2.35 -2.16
C LEU A 241 -8.14 -2.22 -1.73
N ALA A 242 -7.68 -1.02 -1.44
CA ALA A 242 -6.28 -0.73 -1.14
C ALA A 242 -6.18 0.06 0.16
N PHE A 243 -5.07 -0.11 0.88
CA PHE A 243 -4.76 0.76 2.00
C PHE A 243 -4.38 2.16 1.50
N ASP A 244 -4.84 3.17 2.24
CA ASP A 244 -4.47 4.58 2.07
C ASP A 244 -3.24 4.95 2.91
N GLY A 245 -2.33 3.98 3.11
CA GLY A 245 -1.14 4.14 3.93
C GLY A 245 0.01 4.85 3.23
N GLU A 246 0.72 5.67 3.98
CA GLU A 246 1.96 6.35 3.60
C GLU A 246 3.16 5.36 3.57
N GLU A 247 4.31 5.81 3.06
CA GLU A 247 5.57 5.06 3.16
C GLU A 247 5.97 4.88 4.64
N PRO A 248 6.67 3.79 5.02
CA PRO A 248 7.34 2.80 4.18
C PRO A 248 6.44 1.63 3.74
N MET A 249 5.19 1.59 4.21
CA MET A 249 4.27 0.52 3.90
C MET A 249 3.88 0.53 2.43
N GLY A 250 3.64 1.71 1.88
CA GLY A 250 3.10 1.90 0.53
C GLY A 250 1.69 1.31 0.39
N GLY A 251 0.81 2.04 -0.30
CA GLY A 251 -0.58 1.63 -0.57
C GLY A 251 -0.65 0.30 -1.31
N GLY A 252 -0.66 -0.81 -0.58
CA GLY A 252 -0.79 -2.15 -1.10
C GLY A 252 -2.23 -2.46 -1.45
N SER A 253 -2.46 -3.07 -2.61
CA SER A 253 -3.78 -3.64 -2.91
C SER A 253 -4.03 -4.79 -1.94
N PHE A 254 -5.07 -4.63 -1.13
CA PHE A 254 -5.54 -5.62 -0.16
C PHE A 254 -6.43 -6.64 -0.85
N ILE A 255 -7.43 -6.18 -1.60
CA ILE A 255 -8.21 -6.99 -2.55
C ILE A 255 -7.98 -6.46 -3.95
N HIS A 256 -7.79 -7.36 -4.91
CA HIS A 256 -7.68 -7.03 -6.32
C HIS A 256 -8.55 -7.97 -7.14
N TYR A 257 -9.52 -7.40 -7.82
CA TYR A 257 -10.28 -8.07 -8.85
C TYR A 257 -9.96 -7.48 -10.22
N ARG A 258 -9.76 -8.34 -11.22
CA ARG A 258 -9.65 -7.93 -12.61
C ARG A 258 -10.73 -8.62 -13.42
N ALA A 259 -11.63 -7.84 -14.01
CA ALA A 259 -12.67 -8.36 -14.88
C ALA A 259 -12.03 -9.01 -16.11
N ARG A 260 -12.28 -10.31 -16.26
CA ARG A 260 -11.70 -11.13 -17.32
C ARG A 260 -12.79 -11.92 -18.01
N PRO A 261 -12.67 -12.17 -19.32
CA PRO A 261 -13.62 -13.03 -19.99
C PRO A 261 -13.56 -14.45 -19.40
N PRO A 262 -14.68 -15.18 -19.39
CA PRO A 262 -14.71 -16.55 -18.92
C PRO A 262 -13.71 -17.41 -19.70
N ARG A 263 -12.98 -18.28 -18.98
CA ARG A 263 -12.02 -19.20 -19.60
C ARG A 263 -12.79 -20.27 -20.37
N VAL A 264 -12.95 -20.09 -21.68
CA VAL A 264 -13.58 -21.10 -22.55
C VAL A 264 -12.56 -22.18 -22.87
N TRP A 265 -12.78 -23.39 -22.35
CA TRP A 265 -12.05 -24.58 -22.76
C TRP A 265 -12.77 -25.24 -23.93
N ILE A 266 -12.21 -25.10 -25.14
CA ILE A 266 -12.74 -25.79 -26.31
C ILE A 266 -12.14 -27.20 -26.34
N HIS A 267 -12.92 -28.20 -25.96
CA HIS A 267 -12.60 -29.60 -26.23
C HIS A 267 -13.06 -29.92 -27.66
N SER A 268 -12.13 -29.91 -28.62
CA SER A 268 -12.39 -30.50 -29.93
C SER A 268 -12.36 -32.02 -29.81
N HIS A 269 -13.52 -32.68 -29.81
CA HIS A 269 -13.58 -34.09 -30.17
C HIS A 269 -13.34 -34.18 -31.68
N ALA A 270 -12.24 -34.81 -32.09
CA ALA A 270 -12.10 -35.25 -33.47
C ALA A 270 -13.13 -36.36 -33.69
N GLU A 271 -14.22 -36.02 -34.37
CA GLU A 271 -15.16 -37.01 -34.89
C GLU A 271 -14.41 -37.83 -35.97
N ASP A 272 -14.12 -39.09 -35.64
CA ASP A 272 -13.48 -40.05 -36.53
C ASP A 272 -14.45 -40.43 -37.66
N HIS A 273 -14.46 -39.60 -38.71
CA HIS A 273 -15.22 -39.86 -39.94
C HIS A 273 -14.37 -40.65 -40.95
N ASP A 274 -14.58 -41.97 -40.91
CA ASP A 274 -14.82 -42.86 -42.06
C ASP A 274 -13.88 -42.74 -43.29
N GLN A 275 -12.85 -43.59 -43.36
CA GLN A 275 -12.25 -43.96 -44.65
C GLN A 275 -12.93 -45.22 -45.21
N VAL A 276 -13.97 -44.97 -46.01
CA VAL A 276 -14.51 -45.90 -47.00
C VAL A 276 -13.40 -46.33 -47.97
N ARG A 277 -12.86 -47.53 -47.78
CA ARG A 277 -12.04 -48.21 -48.80
C ARG A 277 -12.88 -48.54 -50.03
N ARG A 278 -12.70 -47.80 -51.12
CA ARG A 278 -12.99 -48.29 -52.48
C ARG A 278 -11.76 -48.96 -53.09
N ARG A 279 -11.98 -50.17 -53.61
CA ARG A 279 -11.00 -51.09 -54.18
C ARG A 279 -11.11 -51.08 -55.71
N GLY A 280 -9.97 -51.21 -56.39
CA GLY A 280 -9.85 -51.66 -57.80
C GLY A 280 -9.28 -50.58 -58.75
N VAL A 281 -8.42 -50.85 -59.73
CA VAL A 281 -7.83 -52.06 -60.33
C VAL A 281 -6.50 -51.66 -61.01
N SER A 282 -5.59 -52.63 -61.11
CA SER A 282 -4.24 -52.63 -61.69
C SER A 282 -4.10 -52.26 -63.17
N SER A 283 -2.91 -51.79 -63.56
CA SER A 283 -2.13 -52.04 -64.81
C SER A 283 -0.78 -51.33 -64.61
N SER A 284 0.42 -51.87 -64.87
CA SER A 284 0.87 -52.98 -65.73
C SER A 284 2.03 -53.74 -65.11
#